data_AF-A0A8T7FPF4-F1
#
_entry.id   AF-A0A8T7FPF4-F1
#
_cell.length_a   1.000
_cell.length_b   1.000
_cell.length_c   1.000
_cell.angle_alpha   90.00
_cell.angle_beta   90.00
_cell.angle_gamma   90.00
#
_symmetry.space_group_name_H-M   'P 1'
#
loop_
_entity.id
_entity.type
_entity.pdbx_description
1 polymer ?
#
loop_
_entity_poly.entity_id
_entity_poly.type
_entity_poly.pdbx_seq_one_letter_code
_entity_poly.pdbx_strand_id
1 'polypeptide(L)'
;MPKTINVLFLAAEADPFVKVGGLGDVAGSLPQALRALSNDEIKLDVRLVLPYHPVAKAENLRPLEVFSLPRGSSEVAVEAFETALNGMPVYFIGGEPIRANGSVYSLDAKLDAEKYTFFSLAALELPNQINWRRTSSMPTTGTRRSAFTAT
;
A
#
# COMPACT_ATOMS: atom_id res chain seq x y z
N MET A 1 -21.20 18.23 4.06
CA MET A 1 -19.86 17.69 3.71
C MET A 1 -20.09 16.39 2.95
N PRO A 2 -19.46 16.18 1.78
CA PRO A 2 -19.64 14.95 1.01
C PRO A 2 -19.22 13.75 1.85
N LYS A 3 -19.93 12.63 1.70
CA LYS A 3 -19.54 11.35 2.30
C LYS A 3 -18.29 10.85 1.58
N THR A 4 -17.19 10.71 2.31
CA THR A 4 -15.95 10.15 1.75
C THR A 4 -15.98 8.62 1.83
N ILE A 5 -15.77 7.97 0.69
CA ILE A 5 -15.47 6.53 0.60
C ILE A 5 -13.98 6.39 0.30
N ASN A 6 -13.31 5.65 1.16
CA ASN A 6 -11.88 5.37 1.05
C ASN A 6 -11.68 4.04 0.34
N VAL A 7 -10.91 4.03 -0.75
CA VAL A 7 -10.61 2.83 -1.53
C VAL A 7 -9.10 2.67 -1.65
N LEU A 8 -8.56 1.61 -1.07
CA LEU A 8 -7.15 1.23 -1.27
C LEU A 8 -7.13 0.19 -2.38
N PHE A 9 -6.61 0.57 -3.53
CA PHE A 9 -6.49 -0.31 -4.68
C PHE A 9 -5.12 -0.98 -4.64
N LEU A 10 -5.10 -2.31 -4.48
CA LEU A 10 -3.86 -3.09 -4.42
C LEU A 10 -3.71 -3.81 -5.75
N ALA A 11 -2.52 -3.75 -6.35
CA ALA A 11 -2.22 -4.47 -7.56
C ALA A 11 -0.77 -4.95 -7.57
N ALA A 12 -0.48 -6.03 -8.30
CA ALA A 12 0.88 -6.48 -8.55
C ALA A 12 1.62 -5.57 -9.54
N GLU A 13 0.89 -4.90 -10.42
CA GLU A 13 1.42 -4.02 -11.44
C GLU A 13 0.47 -2.88 -11.77
N ALA A 14 1.00 -1.75 -12.25
CA ALA A 14 0.25 -0.61 -12.76
C ALA A 14 1.15 0.26 -13.65
N ASP A 15 0.65 0.62 -14.82
CA ASP A 15 1.31 1.56 -15.73
C ASP A 15 1.28 2.99 -15.14
N PRO A 16 2.37 3.78 -15.24
CA PRO A 16 3.62 3.55 -15.97
C PRO A 16 4.73 2.89 -15.13
N PHE A 17 4.44 2.54 -13.88
CA PHE A 17 5.48 2.10 -12.94
C PHE A 17 6.02 0.72 -13.27
N VAL A 18 5.13 -0.25 -13.48
CA VAL A 18 5.49 -1.62 -13.81
C VAL A 18 4.32 -2.26 -14.55
N LYS A 19 4.62 -2.99 -15.62
CA LYS A 19 3.62 -3.58 -16.49
C LYS A 19 4.16 -4.86 -17.13
N VAL A 20 3.49 -5.97 -16.87
CA VAL A 20 3.70 -7.25 -17.56
C VAL A 20 2.58 -7.49 -18.57
N GLY A 21 1.34 -7.13 -18.23
CA GLY A 21 0.18 -7.36 -19.10
C GLY A 21 -0.95 -6.36 -18.93
N GLY A 22 -2.17 -6.81 -19.23
CA GLY A 22 -3.38 -5.97 -19.19
C GLY A 22 -3.80 -5.53 -17.79
N LEU A 23 -3.37 -6.25 -16.74
CA LEU A 23 -3.60 -5.82 -15.35
C LEU A 23 -2.96 -4.44 -15.11
N GLY A 24 -1.75 -4.21 -15.64
CA GLY A 24 -1.08 -2.92 -15.53
C GLY A 24 -1.87 -1.75 -16.12
N ASP A 25 -2.59 -1.97 -17.23
CA ASP A 25 -3.44 -0.92 -17.84
C ASP A 25 -4.62 -0.59 -16.93
N VAL A 26 -5.28 -1.63 -16.40
CA VAL A 26 -6.45 -1.47 -15.53
C VAL A 26 -6.05 -0.81 -14.22
N ALA A 27 -4.99 -1.28 -13.57
CA ALA A 27 -4.54 -0.73 -12.29
C ALA A 27 -3.95 0.68 -12.42
N GLY A 28 -3.40 1.05 -13.58
CA GLY A 28 -2.95 2.41 -13.87
C GLY A 28 -4.10 3.39 -14.10
N SER A 29 -5.22 2.93 -14.69
CA SER A 29 -6.31 3.81 -15.15
C SER A 29 -7.57 3.81 -14.27
N LEU A 30 -8.02 2.64 -13.81
CA LEU A 30 -9.29 2.49 -13.07
C LEU A 30 -9.31 3.29 -11.76
N PRO A 31 -8.27 3.28 -10.91
CA PRO A 31 -8.27 4.08 -9.69
C PRO A 31 -8.45 5.58 -9.94
N GLN A 32 -7.86 6.10 -11.02
CA GLN A 32 -8.01 7.50 -11.42
C GLN A 32 -9.42 7.78 -11.92
N ALA A 33 -9.96 6.89 -12.76
CA ALA A 33 -11.33 6.99 -13.25
C ALA A 33 -12.34 7.01 -12.10
N LEU A 34 -12.15 6.18 -11.07
CA LEU A 34 -12.97 6.19 -9.86
C LEU A 34 -12.88 7.55 -9.14
N ARG A 35 -11.69 8.14 -8.95
CA ARG A 35 -11.57 9.48 -8.32
C ARG A 35 -12.36 10.53 -9.08
N ALA A 36 -12.37 10.47 -10.41
CA ALA A 36 -13.09 11.40 -11.28
C ALA A 36 -14.62 11.32 -11.16
N LEU A 37 -15.17 10.23 -10.60
CA LEU A 37 -16.60 10.08 -10.31
C LEU A 37 -17.03 10.77 -9.00
N SER A 38 -16.10 11.38 -8.26
CA SER A 38 -16.45 12.18 -7.09
C SER A 38 -17.36 13.35 -7.46
N ASN A 39 -18.33 13.65 -6.60
CA ASN A 39 -19.28 14.74 -6.76
C ASN A 39 -19.58 15.40 -5.39
N ASP A 40 -20.54 16.32 -5.37
CA ASP A 40 -20.87 17.11 -4.17
C ASP A 40 -21.42 16.26 -3.00
N GLU A 41 -21.92 15.06 -3.28
CA GLU A 41 -22.48 14.15 -2.29
C GLU A 41 -21.48 13.07 -1.85
N ILE A 42 -20.69 12.55 -2.80
CA ILE A 42 -19.77 11.44 -2.58
C ILE A 42 -18.36 11.81 -3.06
N LYS A 43 -17.39 11.72 -2.16
CA LYS A 43 -15.97 11.84 -2.48
C LYS A 43 -15.32 10.46 -2.48
N LEU A 44 -14.65 10.10 -3.57
CA LEU A 44 -13.86 8.86 -3.66
C LEU A 44 -12.38 9.17 -3.42
N ASP A 45 -11.88 8.90 -2.21
CA ASP A 45 -10.43 8.92 -1.94
C ASP A 45 -9.84 7.56 -2.30
N VAL A 46 -9.46 7.41 -3.57
CA VAL A 46 -8.84 6.19 -4.09
C VAL A 46 -7.33 6.34 -4.11
N ARG A 47 -6.60 5.37 -3.56
CA ARG A 47 -5.13 5.35 -3.57
C ARG A 47 -4.65 4.01 -4.10
N LEU A 48 -3.48 4.00 -4.73
CA LEU A 48 -2.90 2.78 -5.30
C LEU A 48 -1.74 2.28 -4.42
N VAL A 49 -1.64 0.97 -4.21
CA VAL A 49 -0.51 0.33 -3.53
C VAL A 49 0.06 -0.74 -4.44
N LEU A 50 1.38 -0.70 -4.63
CA LEU A 50 2.13 -1.62 -5.46
C LEU A 50 3.29 -2.25 -4.67
N PRO A 51 3.67 -3.50 -4.96
CA PRO A 51 4.94 -4.04 -4.52
C PRO A 51 6.11 -3.31 -5.23
N TYR A 52 7.16 -2.98 -4.47
CA TYR A 52 8.34 -2.33 -5.02
C TYR A 52 9.33 -3.34 -5.60
N HIS A 53 8.95 -3.91 -6.74
CA HIS A 53 9.84 -4.78 -7.49
C HIS A 53 11.05 -4.01 -8.03
N PRO A 54 12.25 -4.63 -8.11
CA PRO A 54 13.43 -3.99 -8.72
C PRO A 54 13.23 -3.48 -10.14
N VAL A 55 12.29 -4.07 -10.90
CA VAL A 55 11.95 -3.65 -12.26
C VAL A 55 11.01 -2.43 -12.32
N ALA A 56 10.44 -2.00 -11.18
CA ALA A 56 9.52 -0.88 -11.13
C ALA A 56 10.25 0.44 -11.38
N LYS A 57 9.71 1.23 -12.31
CA LYS A 57 10.20 2.56 -12.69
C LYS A 57 9.37 3.62 -11.98
N ALA A 58 9.69 3.86 -10.71
CA ALA A 58 9.05 4.90 -9.93
C ALA A 58 10.05 6.02 -9.66
N GLU A 59 9.76 7.20 -10.21
CA GLU A 59 10.51 8.42 -9.94
C GLU A 59 9.93 9.15 -8.73
N ASN A 60 10.75 10.00 -8.11
CA ASN A 60 10.35 10.85 -6.98
C ASN A 60 9.76 10.07 -5.79
N LEU A 61 10.23 8.85 -5.56
CA LEU A 61 9.85 8.05 -4.40
C LEU A 61 10.35 8.71 -3.12
N ARG A 62 9.40 9.11 -2.27
CA ARG A 62 9.67 9.62 -0.93
C ARG A 62 9.55 8.48 0.08
N PRO A 63 10.56 8.21 0.92
CA PRO A 63 10.43 7.30 2.06
C PRO A 63 9.31 7.79 2.98
N LEU A 64 8.40 6.90 3.36
CA LEU A 64 7.23 7.24 4.14
C LEU A 64 7.31 6.69 5.56
N GLU A 65 7.53 5.38 5.70
CA GLU A 65 7.63 4.72 7.01
C GLU A 65 8.38 3.39 6.89
N VAL A 66 8.94 2.92 8.01
CA VAL A 66 9.47 1.56 8.15
C VAL A 66 8.80 0.90 9.34
N PHE A 67 8.18 -0.26 9.11
CA PHE A 67 7.49 -1.02 10.16
C PHE A 67 7.79 -2.50 10.04
N SER A 68 7.28 -3.32 10.96
CA SER A 68 7.53 -4.76 11.00
C SER A 68 6.24 -5.56 10.96
N LEU A 69 6.29 -6.72 10.32
CA LEU A 69 5.22 -7.70 10.30
C LEU A 69 5.67 -9.01 10.95
N PRO A 70 4.79 -9.67 11.73
CA PRO A 70 5.09 -10.98 12.28
C PRO A 70 5.30 -12.04 11.19
N ARG A 71 6.34 -12.84 11.34
CA ARG A 71 6.71 -13.97 10.48
C ARG A 71 7.09 -15.17 11.33
N GLY A 72 6.09 -15.89 11.82
CA GLY A 72 6.30 -17.02 12.72
C GLY A 72 6.87 -16.57 14.06
N SER A 73 8.11 -16.94 14.36
CA SER A 73 8.85 -16.53 15.56
C SER A 73 9.79 -15.34 15.35
N SER A 74 9.82 -14.79 14.13
CA SER A 74 10.58 -13.59 13.78
C SER A 74 9.66 -12.49 13.25
N GLU A 75 10.26 -11.35 12.93
CA GLU A 75 9.62 -10.22 12.28
C GLU A 75 10.29 -9.98 10.91
N VAL A 76 9.54 -9.42 9.96
CA VAL A 76 10.06 -8.98 8.67
C VAL A 76 9.82 -7.47 8.50
N ALA A 77 10.88 -6.75 8.13
CA ALA A 77 10.80 -5.31 7.91
C ALA A 77 10.06 -4.99 6.61
N VAL A 78 9.24 -3.95 6.67
CA VAL A 78 8.50 -3.36 5.56
C VAL A 78 8.99 -1.93 5.37
N GLU A 79 9.28 -1.56 4.13
CA GLU A 79 9.62 -0.20 3.73
C GLU A 79 8.46 0.37 2.91
N ALA A 80 7.84 1.45 3.36
CA ALA A 80 6.80 2.14 2.60
C ALA A 80 7.37 3.40 1.94
N PHE A 81 7.05 3.59 0.68
CA PHE A 81 7.39 4.79 -0.09
C PHE A 81 6.13 5.39 -0.71
N GLU A 82 6.16 6.69 -1.00
CA GLU A 82 5.08 7.41 -1.63
C GLU A 82 5.56 8.14 -2.88
N THR A 83 4.71 8.14 -3.91
CA THR A 83 4.79 9.01 -5.08
C THR A 83 3.35 9.37 -5.51
N ALA A 84 3.19 9.96 -6.69
CA ALA A 84 1.88 10.27 -7.24
C ALA A 84 1.78 9.93 -8.73
N LEU A 85 0.58 9.52 -9.15
CA LEU A 85 0.23 9.35 -10.55
C LEU A 85 -0.92 10.29 -10.90
N ASN A 86 -0.64 11.33 -11.68
CA ASN A 86 -1.59 12.41 -12.01
C ASN A 86 -2.28 12.99 -10.77
N GLY A 87 -1.51 13.19 -9.68
CA GLY A 87 -2.02 13.70 -8.41
C GLY A 87 -2.77 12.69 -7.53
N MET A 88 -2.95 11.44 -7.98
CA MET A 88 -3.41 10.35 -7.14
C MET A 88 -2.24 9.79 -6.30
N PRO A 89 -2.38 9.63 -4.97
CA PRO A 89 -1.35 8.99 -4.16
C PRO A 89 -1.09 7.54 -4.59
N VAL A 90 0.18 7.20 -4.73
CA VAL A 90 0.66 5.84 -5.02
C VAL A 90 1.68 5.46 -3.97
N TYR A 91 1.49 4.30 -3.36
CA TYR A 91 2.39 3.74 -2.36
C TYR A 91 3.12 2.54 -2.91
N PHE A 92 4.40 2.43 -2.55
CA PHE A 92 5.23 1.27 -2.85
C PHE A 92 5.60 0.57 -1.55
N ILE A 93 5.41 -0.74 -1.53
CA ILE A 93 5.80 -1.61 -0.41
C ILE A 93 7.04 -2.38 -0.81
N GLY A 94 8.14 -2.10 -0.13
CA GLY A 94 9.40 -2.81 -0.22
C GLY A 94 9.62 -3.73 0.98
N GLY A 95 10.53 -4.69 0.80
CA GLY A 95 10.94 -5.65 1.82
C GLY A 95 11.75 -6.77 1.18
N GLU A 96 12.43 -7.55 2.01
CA GLU A 96 13.23 -8.68 1.53
C GLU A 96 12.42 -9.65 0.65
N PRO A 97 11.18 -10.06 1.01
CA PRO A 97 10.42 -11.01 0.20
C PRO A 97 10.08 -10.54 -1.21
N ILE A 98 10.02 -9.21 -1.42
CA ILE A 98 9.77 -8.61 -2.74
C ILE A 98 11.08 -8.45 -3.51
N ARG A 99 12.16 -8.01 -2.85
CA ARG A 99 13.47 -7.81 -3.48
C ARG A 99 14.13 -9.11 -3.92
N ALA A 100 14.04 -10.17 -3.12
CA ALA A 100 14.73 -11.43 -3.37
C ALA A 100 14.33 -12.10 -4.69
N ASN A 101 13.10 -11.88 -5.15
CA ASN A 101 12.55 -12.56 -6.33
C ASN A 101 12.65 -11.73 -7.62
N GLY A 102 13.05 -10.45 -7.57
CA GLY A 102 13.43 -9.60 -8.73
C GLY A 102 12.33 -9.26 -9.76
N SER A 103 11.61 -10.25 -10.26
CA SER A 103 10.49 -10.14 -11.18
C SER A 103 9.17 -9.88 -10.46
N VAL A 104 8.17 -9.44 -11.23
CA VAL A 104 6.78 -9.33 -10.78
C VAL A 104 6.23 -10.72 -10.46
N TYR A 105 6.26 -11.63 -11.44
CA TYR A 105 5.84 -13.02 -11.31
C TYR A 105 7.03 -13.96 -11.45
N SER A 106 7.06 -15.01 -10.64
CA SER A 106 8.10 -16.03 -10.63
C SER A 106 7.60 -17.33 -11.24
N LEU A 107 8.52 -18.12 -11.79
CA LEU A 107 8.23 -19.51 -12.15
C LEU A 107 8.15 -20.42 -10.91
N ASP A 108 8.71 -19.97 -9.78
CA ASP A 108 8.58 -20.66 -8.50
C ASP A 108 7.39 -20.11 -7.71
N ALA A 109 6.32 -20.91 -7.65
CA ALA A 109 5.10 -20.57 -6.94
C ALA A 109 5.31 -20.31 -5.44
N LYS A 110 6.34 -20.89 -4.80
CA LYS A 110 6.63 -20.65 -3.38
C LYS A 110 7.15 -19.23 -3.16
N LEU A 111 8.00 -18.74 -4.06
CA LEU A 111 8.53 -17.38 -3.98
C LEU A 111 7.43 -16.34 -4.19
N ASP A 112 6.50 -16.59 -5.10
CA ASP A 112 5.35 -15.70 -5.31
C ASP A 112 4.34 -15.78 -4.14
N ALA A 113 4.10 -16.98 -3.59
CA ALA A 113 3.25 -17.12 -2.41
C ALA A 113 3.80 -16.31 -1.22
N GLU A 114 5.10 -16.39 -0.95
CA GLU A 114 5.74 -15.62 0.11
C GLU A 114 5.65 -14.11 -0.16
N LYS A 115 6.03 -13.69 -1.36
CA LYS A 115 6.02 -12.28 -1.79
C LYS A 115 4.64 -11.64 -1.64
N TYR A 116 3.61 -12.27 -2.21
CA TYR A 116 2.27 -11.68 -2.24
C TYR A 116 1.54 -11.84 -0.91
N THR A 117 1.90 -12.81 -0.07
CA THR A 117 1.46 -12.84 1.33
C THR A 117 2.04 -11.66 2.11
N PHE A 118 3.36 -11.45 2.01
CA PHE A 118 4.04 -10.31 2.61
C PHE A 118 3.44 -8.97 2.15
N PHE A 119 3.30 -8.79 0.83
CA PHE A 119 2.71 -7.58 0.24
C PHE A 119 1.29 -7.32 0.75
N SER A 120 0.43 -8.35 0.78
CA SER A 120 -0.96 -8.20 1.21
C SER A 120 -1.07 -7.78 2.68
N LEU A 121 -0.26 -8.38 3.56
CA LEU A 121 -0.23 -8.04 4.98
C LEU A 121 0.33 -6.62 5.21
N ALA A 122 1.40 -6.26 4.51
CA ALA A 122 1.99 -4.92 4.58
C ALA A 122 1.01 -3.84 4.09
N ALA A 123 0.33 -4.07 2.97
CA ALA A 123 -0.64 -3.15 2.42
C ALA A 123 -1.89 -3.00 3.31
N LEU A 124 -2.27 -4.04 4.05
CA LEU A 124 -3.36 -3.97 5.03
C LEU A 124 -2.98 -3.13 6.27
N GLU A 125 -1.71 -3.16 6.67
CA GLU A 125 -1.20 -2.38 7.81
C GLU A 125 -0.91 -0.93 7.43
N LEU A 126 -0.51 -0.65 6.19
CA LEU A 126 -0.14 0.67 5.68
C LEU A 126 -1.12 1.81 6.08
N PRO A 127 -2.47 1.66 5.95
CA PRO A 127 -3.42 2.68 6.39
C PRO A 127 -3.22 3.19 7.83
N ASN A 128 -2.83 2.31 8.75
CA ASN A 128 -2.57 2.69 10.14
C ASN A 128 -1.31 3.55 10.25
N GLN A 129 -0.27 3.19 9.49
CA GLN A 129 1.03 3.86 9.47
C GLN A 129 0.93 5.27 8.88
N ILE A 130 0.08 5.44 7.85
CA ILE A 130 -0.08 6.73 7.15
C ILE A 130 -1.26 7.56 7.69
N ASN A 131 -1.87 7.14 8.80
CA ASN A 131 -3.06 7.75 9.39
C ASN A 131 -4.24 7.91 8.41
N TRP A 132 -4.34 7.01 7.42
CA TRP A 132 -5.42 6.99 6.46
C TRP A 132 -6.52 6.04 6.93
N ARG A 133 -7.30 6.50 7.91
CA ARG A 133 -8.32 5.66 8.55
C ARG A 133 -9.66 5.77 7.84
N ARG A 134 -10.48 4.72 7.99
CA ARG A 134 -11.92 4.82 7.79
C ARG A 134 -12.42 6.04 8.58
N THR A 135 -13.20 6.90 7.94
CA THR A 135 -13.99 7.93 8.60
C THR A 135 -14.91 7.25 9.61
N SER A 136 -14.38 6.99 10.81
CA SER A 136 -15.16 6.59 11.96
C SER A 136 -15.63 7.89 12.60
N SER A 137 -16.89 8.23 12.36
CA SER A 137 -17.62 9.07 13.31
C SER A 137 -17.81 8.25 14.59
N MET A 138 -16.75 8.13 15.40
CA MET A 138 -16.81 7.85 16.84
C MET A 138 -15.41 8.11 17.43
N PRO A 139 -15.27 9.03 18.41
CA PRO A 139 -14.02 9.19 19.13
C PRO A 139 -13.77 7.92 19.94
N THR A 140 -12.68 7.21 19.63
CA THR A 140 -12.17 6.18 20.53
C THR A 140 -11.59 6.89 21.75
N THR A 141 -12.29 6.76 22.88
CA THR A 141 -11.83 7.24 24.17
C THR A 141 -10.44 6.66 24.44
N GLY A 142 -9.46 7.55 24.57
CA GLY A 142 -8.07 7.18 24.75
C GLY A 142 -7.87 6.34 26.00
N THR A 143 -7.26 5.16 25.84
CA THR A 143 -6.53 4.53 26.92
C THR A 143 -5.06 4.90 26.72
N ARG A 144 -4.60 5.94 27.44
CA ARG A 144 -3.17 6.19 27.61
C ARG A 144 -2.59 4.96 28.31
N ARG A 145 -1.73 4.20 27.63
CA ARG A 145 -0.78 3.32 28.33
C ARG A 145 0.27 4.23 28.94
N SER A 146 0.14 4.54 30.23
CA SER A 146 1.23 5.12 31.00
C SER A 146 2.32 4.07 31.14
N ALA A 147 3.52 4.40 30.68
CA ALA A 147 4.75 3.73 31.08
C ALA A 147 4.87 3.83 32.61
N PHE A 148 5.03 2.69 33.27
CA PHE A 148 5.51 2.63 34.65
C PHE A 148 6.91 2.04 34.58
N THR A 149 7.91 2.92 34.67
CA THR A 149 9.29 2.55 34.92
C THR A 149 9.49 2.61 36.42
N ALA A 150 9.80 1.48 37.04
CA ALA A 150 10.35 1.41 38.39
C ALA A 150 11.31 0.23 38.47
N THR A 151 12.61 0.53 38.51
CA THR A 151 13.62 -0.26 39.21
C THR A 151 14.61 0.72 39.80
#